data_AF-A0A5R2MW95-F1
#
_entry.id   AF-A0A5R2MW95-F1
#
_cell.length_a   1.000
_cell.length_b   1.000
_cell.length_c   1.000
_cell.angle_alpha   90.00
_cell.angle_beta   90.00
_cell.angle_gamma   90.00
#
_symmetry.space_group_name_H-M   'P 1'
#
loop_
_entity.id
_entity.type
_entity.pdbx_description
1 polymer ?
#
loop_
_entity_poly.entity_id
_entity_poly.type
_entity_poly.pdbx_seq_one_letter_code
_entity_poly.pdbx_strand_id
1 'polypeptide(L)'
;ETGQPAVLTIDAPYRSGLQGLERASHVVILSWLHHAPRNLIVQKPRHAADAKGVFGLRSPARPNPVGLHVAKLVALDVSTGRIDLDAIDVLDGTPVIDIKPYFASTDAISE
;
A
#
# COMPACT_ATOMS: atom_id res chain seq x y z
N GLU A 1 6.33 1.97 11.59
CA GLU A 1 4.96 2.33 11.99
C GLU A 1 4.91 3.31 13.16
N THR A 2 4.69 4.59 12.84
CA THR A 2 4.45 5.66 13.83
C THR A 2 2.96 5.83 14.17
N GLY A 3 2.08 5.00 13.58
CA GLY A 3 0.62 5.06 13.74
C GLY A 3 0.01 6.39 13.27
N GLN A 4 0.71 7.12 12.40
CA GLN A 4 0.27 8.44 11.94
C GLN A 4 -0.66 8.33 10.73
N PRO A 5 -1.64 9.24 10.61
CA PRO A 5 -2.43 9.47 9.40
C PRO A 5 -1.56 9.57 8.15
N ALA A 6 -2.10 9.07 7.05
CA ALA A 6 -1.50 9.18 5.73
C ALA A 6 -2.45 9.85 4.76
N VAL A 7 -1.87 10.55 3.78
CA VAL A 7 -2.62 11.25 2.74
C VAL A 7 -2.09 10.79 1.39
N LEU A 8 -2.98 10.33 0.53
CA LEU A 8 -2.67 10.09 -0.88
C LEU A 8 -3.21 11.26 -1.72
N THR A 9 -2.42 11.66 -2.70
CA THR A 9 -2.81 12.66 -3.70
C THR A 9 -2.79 12.01 -5.08
N ILE A 10 -3.93 12.07 -5.76
CA ILE A 10 -4.12 11.51 -7.09
C ILE A 10 -4.04 12.61 -8.13
N ASP A 11 -3.17 12.40 -9.12
CA ASP A 11 -2.98 13.36 -10.21
C ASP A 11 -4.27 13.57 -10.98
N ALA A 12 -4.46 14.82 -11.45
CA ALA A 12 -5.69 15.27 -12.09
C ALA A 12 -6.24 14.33 -13.18
N PRO A 13 -5.41 13.73 -14.07
CA PRO A 13 -5.92 12.83 -15.11
C PRO A 13 -6.60 11.56 -14.60
N TYR A 14 -6.32 11.15 -13.35
CA TYR A 14 -6.81 9.88 -12.79
C TYR A 14 -7.96 10.06 -11.79
N ARG A 15 -8.28 11.29 -11.38
CA ARG A 15 -9.25 11.56 -10.30
C ARG A 15 -10.65 11.05 -10.59
N SER A 16 -11.10 11.04 -11.84
CA SER A 16 -12.41 10.48 -12.20
C SER A 16 -12.53 8.99 -11.85
N GLY A 17 -11.40 8.27 -11.76
CA GLY A 17 -11.35 6.88 -11.31
C GLY A 17 -11.66 6.68 -9.82
N LEU A 18 -11.74 7.74 -9.02
CA LEU A 18 -12.07 7.67 -7.59
C LEU A 18 -13.58 7.60 -7.31
N GLN A 19 -14.42 7.83 -8.31
CA GLN A 19 -15.87 7.83 -8.13
C GLN A 19 -16.37 6.48 -7.59
N GLY A 20 -17.12 6.51 -6.48
CA GLY A 20 -17.70 5.32 -5.85
C GLY A 20 -16.79 4.65 -4.81
N LEU A 21 -15.53 5.10 -4.66
CA LEU A 21 -14.59 4.55 -3.68
C LEU A 21 -15.04 4.84 -2.23
N GLU A 22 -15.78 5.94 -2.00
CA GLU A 22 -16.34 6.34 -0.70
C GLU A 22 -17.28 5.30 -0.08
N ARG A 23 -17.75 4.34 -0.88
CA ARG A 23 -18.60 3.23 -0.43
C ARG A 23 -17.83 2.16 0.32
N ALA A 24 -16.50 2.13 0.21
CA ALA A 24 -15.64 1.19 0.89
C ALA A 24 -15.23 1.73 2.27
N SER A 25 -15.19 0.86 3.28
CA SER A 25 -14.63 1.22 4.60
C SER A 25 -13.11 1.18 4.63
N HIS A 26 -12.51 0.35 3.78
CA HIS A 26 -11.07 0.16 3.65
C HIS A 26 -10.68 0.08 2.18
N VAL A 27 -9.42 0.36 1.90
CA VAL A 27 -8.85 0.30 0.56
C VAL A 27 -7.58 -0.52 0.56
N VAL A 28 -7.37 -1.25 -0.54
CA VAL A 28 -6.08 -1.85 -0.89
C VAL A 28 -5.29 -0.81 -1.69
N ILE A 29 -4.03 -0.59 -1.32
CA ILE A 29 -3.13 0.37 -1.98
C ILE A 29 -1.90 -0.39 -2.45
N LEU A 30 -1.58 -0.23 -3.74
CA LEU A 30 -0.31 -0.68 -4.31
C LEU A 30 0.62 0.52 -4.47
N SER A 31 1.81 0.42 -3.90
CA SER A 31 2.82 1.48 -3.93
C SER A 31 4.11 1.00 -4.58
N TRP A 32 4.90 1.92 -5.14
CA TRP A 32 6.25 1.63 -5.62
C TRP A 32 7.27 2.07 -4.57
N LEU A 33 7.89 1.12 -3.89
CA LEU A 33 8.91 1.39 -2.86
C LEU A 33 10.23 1.76 -3.55
N HIS A 34 10.26 2.97 -4.10
CA HIS A 34 11.28 3.50 -5.03
C HIS A 34 12.71 3.52 -4.48
N HIS A 35 12.89 3.50 -3.17
CA HIS A 35 14.21 3.38 -2.53
C HIS A 35 14.67 1.94 -2.28
N ALA A 36 13.82 0.95 -2.52
CA ALA A 36 14.15 -0.44 -2.22
C ALA A 36 15.09 -1.06 -3.28
N PRO A 37 16.13 -1.79 -2.85
CA PRO A 37 17.00 -2.50 -3.78
C PRO A 37 16.24 -3.65 -4.47
N ARG A 38 16.48 -3.82 -5.76
CA ARG A 38 15.71 -4.75 -6.62
C ARG A 38 16.42 -6.07 -6.91
N ASN A 39 17.67 -6.21 -6.47
CA ASN A 39 18.53 -7.37 -6.73
C ASN A 39 18.63 -8.35 -5.55
N LEU A 40 18.04 -8.03 -4.39
CA LEU A 40 18.13 -8.88 -3.19
C LEU A 40 16.99 -9.90 -3.13
N ILE A 41 17.23 -11.09 -3.67
CA ILE A 41 16.24 -12.19 -3.72
C ILE A 41 16.31 -13.15 -2.53
N VAL A 42 17.36 -13.08 -1.72
CA VAL A 42 17.51 -13.81 -0.45
C VAL A 42 17.95 -12.81 0.61
N GLN A 43 17.30 -12.83 1.77
CA GLN A 43 17.51 -11.85 2.83
C GLN A 43 17.46 -12.53 4.20
N LYS A 44 18.21 -12.00 5.17
CA LYS A 44 18.11 -12.41 6.57
C LYS A 44 17.53 -11.26 7.40
N PRO A 45 16.20 -11.19 7.58
CA PRO A 45 15.58 -10.23 8.48
C PRO A 45 16.14 -10.36 9.89
N ARG A 46 16.22 -9.25 10.63
CA ARG A 46 16.81 -9.21 11.99
C ARG A 46 16.19 -10.22 12.96
N HIS A 47 14.90 -10.50 12.81
CA HIS A 47 14.15 -11.42 13.66
C HIS A 47 14.12 -12.87 13.16
N ALA A 48 14.74 -13.16 12.02
CA ALA A 48 14.76 -14.50 11.44
C ALA A 48 16.03 -15.27 11.85
N ALA A 49 15.88 -16.55 12.23
CA ALA A 49 17.00 -17.43 12.52
C ALA A 49 17.91 -17.61 11.28
N ASP A 50 17.28 -17.86 10.13
CA ASP A 50 17.93 -18.12 8.85
C ASP A 50 17.53 -17.13 7.76
N ALA A 51 18.34 -17.07 6.70
CA ALA A 51 17.99 -16.34 5.49
C ALA A 51 16.78 -16.99 4.81
N LYS A 52 15.91 -16.17 4.23
CA LYS A 52 14.72 -16.60 3.51
C LYS A 52 14.71 -15.96 2.12
N GLY A 53 14.18 -16.70 1.15
CA GLY A 53 13.85 -16.13 -0.16
C GLY A 53 12.83 -15.00 -0.01
N VAL A 54 12.99 -13.95 -0.79
CA VAL A 54 12.18 -12.72 -0.69
C VAL A 54 10.68 -12.96 -0.85
N PHE A 55 10.28 -13.98 -1.61
CA PHE A 55 8.87 -14.33 -1.82
C PHE A 55 8.22 -15.04 -0.62
N GLY A 56 9.02 -15.53 0.33
CA GLY A 56 8.54 -15.96 1.65
C GLY A 56 8.55 -14.83 2.69
N LEU A 57 8.79 -13.58 2.28
CA LEU A 57 8.89 -12.41 3.13
C LEU A 57 7.98 -11.28 2.62
N ARG A 58 7.74 -10.31 3.50
CA ARG A 58 7.14 -8.99 3.18
C ARG A 58 8.21 -7.90 2.99
N SER A 59 9.46 -8.28 2.70
CA SER A 59 10.56 -7.31 2.55
C SER A 59 10.29 -6.32 1.39
N PRO A 60 10.60 -5.02 1.56
CA PRO A 60 10.51 -4.04 0.49
C PRO A 60 11.54 -4.29 -0.63
N ALA A 61 12.69 -4.87 -0.30
CA ALA A 61 13.72 -5.21 -1.28
C ALA A 61 13.30 -6.45 -2.08
N ARG A 62 12.89 -6.29 -3.33
CA ARG A 62 12.39 -7.37 -4.21
C ARG A 62 12.47 -6.94 -5.68
N PRO A 63 12.42 -7.87 -6.66
CA PRO A 63 12.57 -7.54 -8.08
C PRO A 63 11.65 -6.41 -8.57
N ASN A 64 10.38 -6.47 -8.14
CA ASN A 64 9.39 -5.43 -8.32
C ASN A 64 8.92 -4.98 -6.93
N PRO A 65 9.43 -3.84 -6.40
CA PRO A 65 9.22 -3.39 -5.03
C PRO A 65 7.82 -2.80 -4.84
N VAL A 66 6.81 -3.60 -5.14
CA VAL A 66 5.40 -3.25 -4.95
C VAL A 66 5.04 -3.51 -3.49
N GLY A 67 4.71 -2.44 -2.76
CA GLY A 67 4.11 -2.52 -1.43
C GLY A 67 2.61 -2.75 -1.54
N LEU A 68 2.07 -3.62 -0.68
CA LEU A 68 0.65 -3.91 -0.56
C LEU A 68 0.19 -3.47 0.83
N HIS A 69 -0.76 -2.54 0.88
CA HIS A 69 -1.29 -1.99 2.12
C HIS A 69 -2.81 -2.13 2.14
N VAL A 70 -3.37 -2.41 3.31
CA VAL A 70 -4.81 -2.30 3.57
C VAL A 70 -4.99 -1.28 4.68
N ALA A 71 -5.76 -0.23 4.40
CA ALA A 71 -5.94 0.89 5.32
C ALA A 71 -7.39 1.34 5.36
N LYS A 72 -7.80 1.96 6.47
CA LYS A 72 -9.14 2.51 6.60
C LYS A 72 -9.25 3.78 5.76
N LEU A 73 -10.32 3.88 4.98
CA LEU A 73 -10.67 5.12 4.27
C LEU A 73 -11.32 6.08 5.27
N VAL A 74 -10.67 7.21 5.54
CA VAL A 74 -11.14 8.21 6.51
C VAL A 74 -11.95 9.30 5.82
N ALA A 75 -11.44 9.84 4.72
CA ALA A 75 -12.13 10.81 3.88
C ALA A 75 -11.65 10.73 2.44
N LEU A 76 -12.50 11.20 1.52
CA LEU A 76 -12.22 11.25 0.09
C LEU A 76 -12.75 12.57 -0.49
N ASP A 77 -11.88 13.30 -1.18
CA ASP A 77 -12.24 14.43 -2.01
C ASP A 77 -11.79 14.18 -3.45
N VAL A 78 -12.75 13.79 -4.29
CA VAL A 78 -12.51 13.48 -5.71
C VAL A 78 -12.05 14.71 -6.49
N SER A 79 -12.49 15.93 -6.12
CA SER A 79 -12.17 17.14 -6.86
C SER A 79 -10.69 17.51 -6.74
N THR A 80 -10.13 17.36 -5.54
CA THR A 80 -8.70 17.59 -5.25
C THR A 80 -7.85 16.34 -5.43
N GLY A 81 -8.46 15.17 -5.54
CA GLY A 81 -7.77 13.88 -5.61
C GLY A 81 -7.17 13.46 -4.27
N ARG A 82 -7.65 14.04 -3.16
CA ARG A 82 -7.15 13.76 -1.82
C ARG A 82 -7.87 12.56 -1.22
N ILE A 83 -7.10 11.64 -0.66
CA ILE A 83 -7.59 10.48 0.10
C ILE A 83 -6.91 10.49 1.47
N ASP A 84 -7.70 10.59 2.52
CA ASP A 84 -7.23 10.52 3.90
C ASP A 84 -7.37 9.10 4.43
N LEU A 85 -6.28 8.57 5.02
CA LEU A 85 -6.18 7.22 5.56
C LEU A 85 -5.73 7.25 7.02
N ASP A 86 -6.03 6.18 7.76
CA ASP A 86 -5.65 6.04 9.16
C ASP A 86 -4.14 5.87 9.39
N ALA A 87 -3.49 4.86 8.83
CA ALA A 87 -2.05 4.66 8.88
C ALA A 87 -1.60 3.65 7.82
N ILE A 88 -0.49 3.96 7.14
CA ILE A 88 0.24 3.02 6.28
C ILE A 88 1.75 3.20 6.52
N ASP A 89 2.52 2.12 6.37
CA ASP A 89 3.98 2.13 6.60
C ASP A 89 4.74 2.38 5.29
N VAL A 90 4.75 3.64 4.86
CA VAL A 90 5.54 4.08 3.69
C VAL A 90 6.25 5.41 3.98
N LEU A 91 7.29 5.68 3.20
CA LEU A 91 7.97 6.98 3.25
C LEU A 91 7.11 8.05 2.55
N ASP A 92 7.21 9.30 3.00
CA ASP A 92 6.64 10.42 2.27
C ASP A 92 7.19 10.50 0.83
N GLY A 93 6.34 10.92 -0.11
CA GLY A 93 6.66 10.92 -1.53
C GLY A 93 6.70 9.54 -2.20
N THR A 94 6.34 8.45 -1.51
CA THR A 94 6.24 7.12 -2.12
C THR A 94 5.17 7.08 -3.22
N PRO A 95 5.52 6.75 -4.47
CA PRO A 95 4.54 6.68 -5.55
C PRO A 95 3.47 5.62 -5.30
N VAL A 96 2.22 5.96 -5.63
CA VAL A 96 1.09 5.03 -5.70
C VAL A 96 0.94 4.53 -7.13
N ILE A 97 0.69 3.23 -7.28
CA ILE A 97 0.50 2.56 -8.57
C ILE A 97 -0.98 2.24 -8.80
N ASP A 98 -1.71 1.85 -7.74
CA ASP A 98 -3.08 1.36 -7.85
C ASP A 98 -3.82 1.48 -6.52
N ILE A 99 -5.15 1.58 -6.59
CA ILE A 99 -6.06 1.65 -5.43
C ILE A 99 -7.31 0.80 -5.75
N LYS A 100 -7.73 -0.02 -4.79
CA LYS A 100 -8.93 -0.86 -4.92
C LYS A 100 -9.77 -0.80 -3.64
N PRO A 101 -11.11 -0.89 -3.72
CA PRO A 101 -11.90 -1.14 -2.52
C PRO A 101 -11.50 -2.49 -1.93
N TYR A 102 -11.36 -2.56 -0.60
CA TYR A 102 -11.15 -3.82 0.10
C TYR A 102 -12.50 -4.48 0.39
N PHE A 103 -12.63 -5.76 0.05
CA PHE A 103 -13.79 -6.57 0.38
C PHE A 103 -13.36 -7.84 1.10
N ALA A 104 -13.70 -7.97 2.38
CA ALA A 104 -13.36 -9.15 3.18
C ALA A 104 -13.88 -10.46 2.54
N SER A 105 -15.01 -10.44 1.84
CA SER A 105 -15.55 -11.58 1.10
C SER A 105 -14.64 -12.09 -0.04
N THR A 106 -13.68 -11.28 -0.48
CA THR A 106 -12.81 -11.56 -1.62
C THR A 106 -11.34 -11.59 -1.21
N ASP A 107 -10.93 -10.64 -0.38
CA ASP A 107 -9.53 -10.41 -0.01
C ASP A 107 -9.11 -11.13 1.28
N ALA A 108 -10.06 -11.53 2.13
CA ALA A 108 -9.79 -12.29 3.34
C ALA A 108 -10.22 -13.75 3.17
N ILE A 109 -9.34 -14.65 3.60
CA ILE A 109 -9.66 -16.06 3.82
C ILE A 109 -9.65 -16.25 5.33
N SER A 110 -10.79 -16.60 5.91
CA SER A 110 -10.85 -17.00 7.32
C SER A 110 -10.13 -18.34 7.46
N GLU A 111 -9.08 -18.37 8.27
CA GLU A 111 -8.50 -19.62 8.78
C GLU A 111 -9.42 -20.26 9.84
#